data_AF-A0A483Z934-F1
#
_entry.id   AF-A0A483Z934-F1
#
_cell.length_a   1.000
_cell.length_b   1.000
_cell.length_c   1.000
_cell.angle_alpha   90.00
_cell.angle_beta   90.00
_cell.angle_gamma   90.00
#
_symmetry.space_group_name_H-M   'P 1'
#
loop_
_entity.id
_entity.type
_entity.pdbx_description
1 polymer ?
#
loop_
_entity_poly.entity_id
_entity_poly.type
_entity_poly.pdbx_seq_one_letter_code
_entity_poly.pdbx_strand_id
1 'polypeptide(L)'
;MKMNVTDTVKQACGHWPRILPALGMKVIKNRHQACPVCGGADRFRFDDQEGRGTWFCNQCGAGDGLKLVEKVFGISASEAAGKVHAVTGHLPPVAPEVMAAADAGTEAERKAAAALAVRLLEKTRPATGNAYLTRKGFAGRECLTLTTSHKTGGVAYRAGDVAVPLYDESGTLVNLQLINAEGLKRTLKG
;
A
#
# COMPACT_ATOMS: atom_id res chain seq x y z
N MET A 1 18.47 18.59 -27.20
CA MET A 1 18.83 17.72 -26.06
C MET A 1 18.22 16.34 -26.28
N LYS A 2 18.99 15.26 -26.23
CA LYS A 2 18.43 13.90 -26.28
C LYS A 2 17.69 13.66 -24.97
N MET A 3 16.36 13.55 -25.02
CA MET A 3 15.56 13.18 -23.84
C MET A 3 15.83 11.72 -23.50
N ASN A 4 16.33 11.46 -22.29
CA ASN A 4 16.46 10.11 -21.78
C ASN A 4 15.21 9.73 -20.99
N VAL A 5 14.67 8.55 -21.27
CA VAL A 5 13.51 7.98 -20.56
C VAL A 5 13.77 7.94 -19.05
N THR A 6 14.97 7.51 -18.65
CA THR A 6 15.37 7.40 -17.24
C THR A 6 15.30 8.74 -16.50
N ASP A 7 15.75 9.82 -17.12
CA ASP A 7 15.75 11.15 -16.49
C ASP A 7 14.31 11.68 -16.34
N THR A 8 13.46 11.39 -17.33
CA THR A 8 12.04 11.74 -17.28
C THR A 8 11.32 10.99 -16.17
N VAL A 9 11.58 9.69 -16.01
CA VAL A 9 11.00 8.89 -14.92
C VAL A 9 11.44 9.41 -13.55
N LYS A 10 12.73 9.77 -13.40
CA LYS A 10 13.23 10.37 -12.16
C LYS A 10 12.56 11.71 -11.87
N GLN A 11 12.42 12.59 -12.86
CA GLN A 11 11.75 13.88 -12.69
C GLN A 11 10.26 13.74 -12.38
N ALA A 12 9.60 12.74 -12.98
CA ALA A 12 8.17 12.49 -12.76
C ALA A 12 7.86 11.81 -11.42
N CYS A 13 8.87 11.24 -10.76
CA CYS A 13 8.73 10.60 -9.46
C CYS A 13 8.18 11.61 -8.43
N GLY A 14 7.15 11.20 -7.70
CA GLY A 14 6.40 12.05 -6.75
C GLY A 14 5.35 12.97 -7.40
N HIS A 15 5.26 13.02 -8.73
CA HIS A 15 4.37 13.93 -9.45
C HIS A 15 3.29 13.24 -10.28
N TRP A 16 3.26 11.91 -10.35
CA TRP A 16 2.27 11.16 -11.13
C TRP A 16 0.80 11.51 -10.84
N PRO A 17 0.36 11.76 -9.59
CA PRO A 17 -1.00 12.22 -9.33
C PRO A 17 -1.38 13.55 -10.02
N ARG A 18 -0.39 14.38 -10.39
CA ARG A 18 -0.59 15.62 -11.15
C ARG A 18 -0.38 15.41 -12.65
N ILE A 19 0.63 14.63 -13.03
CA ILE A 19 1.00 14.35 -14.42
C ILE A 19 -0.12 13.60 -15.14
N LEU A 20 -0.66 12.53 -14.53
CA LEU A 20 -1.64 11.67 -15.20
C LEU A 20 -2.94 12.43 -15.54
N PRO A 21 -3.55 13.21 -14.63
CA PRO A 21 -4.70 14.05 -14.98
C PRO A 21 -4.39 15.11 -16.04
N ALA A 22 -3.21 15.72 -16.01
CA ALA A 22 -2.80 16.70 -17.01
C ALA A 22 -2.60 16.08 -18.41
N LEU A 23 -2.32 14.78 -18.48
CA LEU A 23 -2.35 13.99 -19.72
C LEU A 23 -3.77 13.47 -20.07
N GLY A 24 -4.81 13.89 -19.34
CA GLY A 24 -6.20 13.50 -19.60
C GLY A 24 -6.65 12.21 -18.92
N MET A 25 -5.81 11.57 -18.10
CA MET A 25 -6.16 10.35 -17.38
C MET A 25 -6.75 10.67 -16.00
N LYS A 26 -8.04 10.37 -15.83
CA LYS A 26 -8.72 10.53 -14.54
C LYS A 26 -8.33 9.37 -13.61
N VAL A 27 -7.36 9.61 -12.72
CA VAL A 27 -6.91 8.64 -11.73
C VAL A 27 -7.07 9.19 -10.31
N ILE A 28 -7.68 8.40 -9.44
CA ILE A 28 -7.86 8.70 -8.01
C ILE A 28 -6.99 7.74 -7.21
N LYS A 29 -6.08 8.29 -6.40
CA LYS A 29 -5.16 7.49 -5.57
C LYS A 29 -5.92 6.65 -4.55
N ASN A 30 -5.50 5.39 -4.39
CA ASN A 30 -6.02 4.41 -3.44
C ASN A 30 -7.54 4.14 -3.52
N ARG A 31 -8.13 4.29 -4.71
CA ARG A 31 -9.51 3.87 -4.98
C ARG A 31 -9.62 2.94 -6.18
N HIS A 32 -10.58 2.02 -6.08
CA HIS A 32 -11.02 1.20 -7.20
C HIS A 32 -11.80 2.08 -8.18
N GLN A 33 -11.47 2.00 -9.47
CA GLN A 33 -12.08 2.82 -10.51
C GLN A 33 -11.98 2.16 -11.89
N ALA A 34 -12.56 2.80 -12.91
CA ALA A 34 -12.44 2.41 -14.30
C ALA A 34 -10.98 2.42 -14.76
N CYS A 35 -10.56 1.41 -15.53
CA CYS A 35 -9.22 1.36 -16.08
C CYS A 35 -9.07 2.36 -17.24
N PRO A 36 -8.07 3.27 -17.22
CA PRO A 36 -7.81 4.15 -18.36
C PRO A 36 -7.44 3.41 -19.66
N VAL A 37 -6.97 2.17 -19.56
CA VAL A 37 -6.54 1.35 -20.71
C VAL A 37 -7.68 0.50 -21.26
N CYS A 38 -8.46 -0.17 -20.41
CA CYS A 38 -9.46 -1.16 -20.83
C CYS A 38 -10.89 -0.90 -20.33
N GLY A 39 -11.13 0.24 -19.66
CA GLY A 39 -12.44 0.60 -19.11
C GLY A 39 -12.86 -0.24 -17.89
N GLY A 40 -14.16 -0.54 -17.80
CA GLY A 40 -14.79 -1.17 -16.63
C GLY A 40 -15.18 -0.16 -15.54
N ALA A 41 -15.56 -0.66 -14.35
CA ALA A 41 -16.06 0.18 -13.24
C ALA A 41 -15.06 0.33 -12.08
N ASP A 42 -14.37 -0.74 -11.68
CA ASP A 42 -13.66 -0.83 -10.39
C ASP A 42 -12.33 -1.61 -10.43
N ARG A 43 -11.90 -2.04 -11.62
CA ARG A 43 -10.77 -2.98 -11.80
C ARG A 43 -9.39 -2.36 -11.73
N PHE A 44 -9.29 -1.03 -11.69
CA PHE A 44 -8.03 -0.29 -11.69
C PHE A 44 -7.81 0.37 -10.34
N ARG A 45 -6.57 0.28 -9.85
CA ARG A 45 -6.10 0.92 -8.63
C ARG A 45 -4.79 1.64 -8.93
N PHE A 46 -4.77 2.94 -8.66
CA PHE A 46 -3.56 3.74 -8.64
C PHE A 46 -3.08 3.85 -7.20
N ASP A 47 -1.98 3.18 -6.86
CA ASP A 47 -1.43 3.15 -5.50
C ASP A 47 -0.22 4.07 -5.35
N ASP A 48 0.49 4.39 -6.44
CA ASP A 48 1.58 5.37 -6.47
C ASP A 48 2.59 5.12 -5.34
N GLN A 49 3.01 3.87 -5.24
CA GLN A 49 4.04 3.39 -4.32
C GLN A 49 5.35 4.07 -4.67
N GLU A 50 6.03 4.57 -3.64
CA GLU A 50 7.34 5.26 -3.75
C GLU A 50 7.30 6.48 -4.69
N GLY A 51 6.11 7.03 -4.96
CA GLY A 51 5.94 8.11 -5.93
C GLY A 51 6.26 7.71 -7.37
N ARG A 52 6.36 6.42 -7.70
CA ARG A 52 6.67 5.94 -9.06
C ARG A 52 5.46 5.91 -9.99
N GLY A 53 4.29 6.32 -9.50
CA GLY A 53 3.06 6.25 -10.27
C GLY A 53 2.57 4.83 -10.49
N THR A 54 2.88 3.90 -9.57
CA THR A 54 2.47 2.52 -9.69
C THR A 54 0.95 2.36 -9.72
N TRP A 55 0.53 1.34 -10.45
CA TRP A 55 -0.86 0.99 -10.62
C TRP A 55 -1.02 -0.50 -10.88
N PHE A 56 -2.24 -0.97 -10.65
CA PHE A 56 -2.65 -2.33 -10.93
C PHE A 56 -4.02 -2.35 -11.57
N CYS A 57 -4.19 -3.22 -12.57
CA CYS A 57 -5.48 -3.60 -13.12
C CYS A 57 -5.61 -5.11 -13.22
N ASN A 58 -6.76 -5.64 -12.80
CA ASN A 58 -7.06 -7.08 -12.85
C ASN A 58 -6.97 -7.71 -14.25
N GLN A 59 -7.01 -6.91 -15.31
CA GLN A 59 -6.97 -7.36 -16.71
C GLN A 59 -5.69 -6.93 -17.44
N CYS A 60 -5.23 -5.69 -17.19
CA CYS A 60 -4.05 -5.15 -17.87
C CYS A 60 -2.73 -5.44 -17.17
N GLY A 61 -2.76 -6.01 -15.96
CA GLY A 61 -1.59 -6.22 -15.10
C GLY A 61 -1.19 -4.98 -14.31
N ALA A 62 0.06 -4.92 -13.87
CA ALA A 62 0.64 -3.80 -13.13
C ALA A 62 1.68 -3.04 -13.96
N GLY A 63 2.03 -1.83 -13.51
CA GLY A 63 3.11 -1.03 -14.09
C GLY A 63 3.40 0.22 -13.27
N ASP A 64 4.40 0.98 -13.70
CA ASP A 64 4.68 2.33 -13.20
C ASP A 64 3.94 3.40 -14.01
N GLY A 65 4.12 4.67 -13.64
CA GLY A 65 3.43 5.78 -14.28
C GLY A 65 3.76 5.90 -15.76
N LEU A 66 5.02 5.68 -16.16
CA LEU A 66 5.42 5.74 -17.57
C LEU A 66 4.78 4.59 -18.36
N LYS A 67 4.76 3.38 -17.79
CA LYS A 67 4.13 2.22 -18.40
C LYS A 67 2.63 2.42 -18.56
N LEU A 68 1.98 3.17 -17.67
CA LEU A 68 0.58 3.56 -17.84
C LEU A 68 0.40 4.44 -19.08
N VAL A 69 1.26 5.45 -19.26
CA VAL A 69 1.23 6.35 -20.43
C VAL A 69 1.43 5.55 -21.72
N GLU A 70 2.41 4.66 -21.77
CA GLU A 70 2.61 3.76 -22.92
C GLU A 70 1.34 3.01 -23.28
N LYS A 71 0.68 2.39 -22.28
CA LYS A 71 -0.51 1.57 -22.50
C LYS A 71 -1.74 2.37 -22.89
N VAL A 72 -1.97 3.53 -22.28
CA VAL A 72 -3.14 4.37 -22.58
C VAL A 72 -3.05 4.97 -23.97
N PHE A 73 -1.87 5.40 -24.39
CA PHE A 73 -1.67 6.03 -25.70
C PHE A 73 -1.25 5.05 -26.81
N GLY A 74 -0.87 3.82 -26.48
CA GLY A 74 -0.39 2.83 -27.44
C GLY A 74 0.95 3.20 -28.09
N ILE A 75 1.86 3.81 -27.31
CA ILE A 75 3.12 4.40 -27.80
C ILE A 75 4.34 3.77 -27.13
N SER A 76 5.53 4.04 -27.68
CA SER A 76 6.80 3.60 -27.10
C SER A 76 7.18 4.37 -25.83
N ALA A 77 8.10 3.80 -25.04
CA ALA A 77 8.63 4.42 -23.82
C ALA A 77 9.22 5.82 -24.07
N SER A 78 9.92 6.00 -25.20
CA SER A 78 10.51 7.28 -25.59
C SER A 78 9.45 8.35 -25.90
N GLU A 79 8.38 7.96 -26.59
CA GLU A 79 7.27 8.87 -26.90
C GLU A 79 6.46 9.20 -25.65
N ALA A 80 6.24 8.21 -24.78
CA ALA A 80 5.60 8.40 -23.48
C ALA A 80 6.42 9.37 -22.61
N ALA A 81 7.74 9.24 -22.60
CA ALA A 81 8.64 10.17 -21.90
C ALA A 81 8.52 11.58 -22.48
N GLY A 82 8.43 11.73 -23.80
CA GLY A 82 8.20 13.03 -24.44
C GLY A 82 6.88 13.69 -24.01
N LYS A 83 5.79 12.91 -23.91
CA LYS A 83 4.49 13.41 -23.41
C LYS A 83 4.56 13.82 -21.94
N VAL A 84 5.19 13.00 -21.09
CA VAL A 84 5.39 13.32 -19.68
C VAL A 84 6.22 14.60 -19.53
N HIS A 85 7.34 14.69 -20.25
CA HIS A 85 8.21 15.86 -20.23
C HIS A 85 7.51 17.16 -20.65
N ALA A 86 6.65 17.10 -21.67
CA ALA A 86 5.87 18.26 -22.11
C ALA A 86 4.94 18.81 -21.02
N VAL A 87 4.49 17.94 -20.09
CA VAL A 87 3.63 18.31 -18.96
C VAL A 87 4.45 18.65 -17.71
N THR A 88 5.66 18.11 -17.57
CA THR A 88 6.55 18.34 -16.42
C THR A 88 7.60 19.43 -16.61
N GLY A 89 7.69 20.06 -17.79
CA GLY A 89 8.81 20.87 -18.26
C GLY A 89 9.31 22.04 -17.39
N HIS A 90 8.69 22.33 -16.23
CA HIS A 90 9.15 23.32 -15.25
C HIS A 90 8.95 22.89 -13.78
N LEU A 91 8.69 21.61 -13.49
CA LEU A 91 8.62 21.16 -12.11
C LEU A 91 10.04 21.07 -11.53
N PRO A 92 10.34 21.79 -10.43
CA PRO A 92 11.61 21.61 -9.75
C PRO A 92 11.72 20.14 -9.33
N PRO A 93 12.91 19.51 -9.46
CA PRO A 93 13.11 18.16 -8.95
C PRO A 93 12.66 18.14 -7.49
N VAL A 94 11.76 17.22 -7.17
CA VAL A 94 11.36 17.00 -5.79
C VAL A 94 12.63 16.68 -5.01
N ALA A 95 12.94 17.51 -4.01
CA ALA A 95 14.06 17.26 -3.12
C ALA A 95 13.94 15.83 -2.56
N PRO A 96 15.05 15.09 -2.41
CA PRO A 96 15.04 13.72 -1.87
C PRO A 96 14.26 13.59 -0.54
N GLU A 97 14.12 14.71 0.16
CA GLU A 97 13.38 14.91 1.40
C GLU A 97 11.86 14.63 1.28
N VAL A 98 11.23 14.89 0.12
CA VAL A 98 9.80 14.62 -0.08
C VAL A 98 9.56 13.20 -0.62
N MET A 99 10.56 12.58 -1.26
CA MET A 99 10.53 11.15 -1.60
C MET A 99 10.49 10.27 -0.35
N ALA A 100 11.12 10.72 0.74
CA ALA A 100 11.11 10.03 2.04
C ALA A 100 9.79 10.24 2.84
N ALA A 101 8.95 11.22 2.46
CA ALA A 101 7.73 11.54 3.20
C ALA A 101 6.48 10.78 2.71
N ALA A 102 6.60 10.01 1.62
CA ALA A 102 5.53 9.19 1.06
C ALA A 102 5.64 7.69 1.38
N ASP A 103 6.63 7.29 2.21
CA ASP A 103 6.61 6.05 2.98
C ASP A 103 5.56 6.22 4.11
N ALA A 104 4.53 5.40 4.31
CA ALA A 104 4.53 3.95 4.33
C ALA A 104 5.73 3.37 5.10
N GLY A 105 5.96 3.91 6.31
CA GLY A 105 6.85 3.33 7.30
C GLY A 105 8.32 3.52 6.95
N THR A 106 8.96 4.54 7.51
CA THR A 106 10.43 4.57 7.53
C THR A 106 10.94 3.20 7.99
N GLU A 107 12.08 2.72 7.50
CA GLU A 107 12.65 1.43 7.95
C GLU A 107 12.70 1.33 9.49
N ALA A 108 12.87 2.47 10.16
CA ALA A 108 12.73 2.63 11.59
C ALA A 108 11.32 2.31 12.13
N GLU A 109 10.25 2.78 11.48
CA GLU A 109 8.86 2.44 11.80
C GLU A 109 8.56 0.95 11.58
N ARG A 110 9.02 0.34 10.49
CA ARG A 110 8.86 -1.11 10.26
C ARG A 110 9.55 -1.92 11.35
N LYS A 111 10.79 -1.57 11.68
CA LYS A 111 11.55 -2.18 12.77
C LYS A 111 10.87 -1.95 14.12
N ALA A 112 10.30 -0.78 14.36
CA ALA A 112 9.55 -0.47 15.58
C ALA A 112 8.27 -1.30 15.70
N ALA A 113 7.55 -1.51 14.59
CA ALA A 113 6.37 -2.34 14.54
C ALA A 113 6.69 -3.82 14.74
N ALA A 114 7.76 -4.34 14.12
CA ALA A 114 8.24 -5.70 14.37
C ALA A 114 8.61 -5.89 15.85
N ALA A 115 9.36 -4.94 16.45
CA ALA A 115 9.71 -4.99 17.86
C ALA A 115 8.47 -4.90 18.77
N LEU A 116 7.46 -4.11 18.41
CA LEU A 116 6.19 -4.04 19.13
C LEU A 116 5.38 -5.34 18.98
N ALA A 117 5.40 -5.96 17.79
CA ALA A 117 4.75 -7.23 17.53
C ALA A 117 5.30 -8.32 18.44
N VAL A 118 6.64 -8.42 18.59
CA VAL A 118 7.28 -9.35 19.52
C VAL A 118 6.77 -9.14 20.95
N ARG A 119 6.81 -7.91 21.46
CA ARG A 119 6.36 -7.58 22.83
C ARG A 119 4.87 -7.88 23.07
N LEU A 120 4.03 -7.68 22.07
CA LEU A 120 2.61 -7.99 22.18
C LEU A 120 2.35 -9.49 22.09
N LEU A 121 3.11 -10.20 21.24
CA LEU A 121 3.00 -11.64 21.08
C LEU A 121 3.35 -12.39 22.37
N GLU A 122 4.36 -11.94 23.11
CA GLU A 122 4.70 -12.41 24.47
C GLU A 122 3.53 -12.27 25.47
N LYS A 123 2.63 -11.32 25.21
CA LYS A 123 1.43 -11.06 26.02
C LYS A 123 0.18 -11.72 25.43
N THR A 124 0.35 -12.75 24.61
CA THR A 124 -0.77 -13.55 24.10
C THR A 124 -0.82 -14.93 24.73
N ARG A 125 -2.00 -15.54 24.70
CA ARG A 125 -2.20 -16.94 25.09
C ARG A 125 -3.06 -17.65 24.06
N PRO A 126 -2.76 -18.93 23.74
CA PRO A 126 -3.67 -19.77 22.97
C PRO A 126 -5.01 -19.87 23.68
N ALA A 127 -6.09 -19.76 22.91
CA ALA A 127 -7.45 -19.95 23.38
C ALA A 127 -8.33 -20.51 22.26
N THR A 128 -9.32 -21.30 22.65
CA THR A 128 -10.43 -21.75 21.79
C THR A 128 -11.71 -21.01 22.18
N GLY A 129 -12.76 -21.09 21.36
CA GLY A 129 -14.04 -20.44 21.67
C GLY A 129 -14.04 -18.91 21.59
N ASN A 130 -13.04 -18.29 20.96
CA ASN A 130 -12.95 -16.84 20.82
C ASN A 130 -14.22 -16.25 20.17
N ALA A 131 -14.75 -15.15 20.73
CA ALA A 131 -16.02 -14.54 20.30
C ALA A 131 -16.07 -14.18 18.80
N TYR A 132 -14.98 -13.65 18.24
CA TYR A 132 -14.92 -13.31 16.82
C TYR A 132 -14.95 -14.58 15.96
N LEU A 133 -14.11 -15.58 16.28
CA LEU A 133 -14.04 -16.83 15.51
C LEU A 133 -15.32 -17.66 15.62
N THR A 134 -15.92 -17.74 16.79
CA THR A 134 -17.21 -18.40 17.02
C THR A 134 -18.30 -17.81 16.11
N ARG A 135 -18.41 -16.48 16.03
CA ARG A 135 -19.36 -15.81 15.11
C ARG A 135 -19.05 -16.01 13.64
N LYS A 136 -17.80 -16.37 13.30
CA LYS A 136 -17.40 -16.75 11.93
C LYS A 136 -17.56 -18.24 11.65
N GLY A 137 -18.09 -19.02 12.58
CA GLY A 137 -18.30 -20.47 12.43
C GLY A 137 -17.09 -21.33 12.82
N PHE A 138 -16.08 -20.75 13.48
CA PHE A 138 -14.81 -21.41 13.83
C PHE A 138 -14.64 -21.54 15.35
N ALA A 139 -15.68 -21.93 16.08
CA ALA A 139 -15.66 -21.99 17.55
C ALA A 139 -14.57 -22.89 18.13
N GLY A 140 -14.26 -24.01 17.46
CA GLY A 140 -13.21 -24.95 17.88
C GLY A 140 -11.80 -24.56 17.43
N ARG A 141 -11.62 -23.46 16.68
CA ARG A 141 -10.31 -23.06 16.18
C ARG A 141 -9.51 -22.38 17.30
N GLU A 142 -8.36 -22.95 17.62
CA GLU A 142 -7.39 -22.30 18.49
C GLU A 142 -6.83 -21.03 17.82
N CYS A 143 -6.67 -19.98 18.60
CA CYS A 143 -6.06 -18.72 18.18
C CYS A 143 -5.28 -18.08 19.33
N LEU A 144 -4.39 -17.15 19.01
CA LEU A 144 -3.74 -16.33 20.03
C LEU A 144 -4.67 -15.19 20.42
N THR A 145 -4.82 -14.98 21.73
CA THR A 145 -5.64 -13.90 22.30
C THR A 145 -4.79 -13.00 23.18
N LEU A 146 -5.07 -11.70 23.14
CA LEU A 146 -4.40 -10.73 23.99
C LEU A 146 -4.71 -11.00 25.47
N THR A 147 -3.71 -10.86 26.34
CA THR A 147 -3.91 -10.85 27.81
C THR A 147 -4.07 -9.44 28.36
N THR A 148 -3.69 -8.42 27.58
CA THR A 148 -3.75 -7.00 27.94
C THR A 148 -4.33 -6.17 26.82
N SER A 149 -4.97 -5.05 27.16
CA SER A 149 -5.52 -4.14 26.16
C SER A 149 -4.44 -3.43 25.33
N HIS A 150 -4.74 -3.15 24.07
CA HIS A 150 -3.88 -2.40 23.15
C HIS A 150 -4.71 -1.48 22.24
N LYS A 151 -4.18 -0.33 21.84
CA LYS A 151 -4.86 0.61 20.94
C LYS A 151 -3.99 0.90 19.71
N THR A 152 -4.56 0.69 18.52
CA THR A 152 -3.89 1.01 17.24
C THR A 152 -4.93 1.40 16.19
N GLY A 153 -4.58 2.30 15.28
CA GLY A 153 -5.44 2.70 14.16
C GLY A 153 -6.83 3.20 14.59
N GLY A 154 -6.92 3.88 15.75
CA GLY A 154 -8.17 4.39 16.33
C GLY A 154 -9.03 3.34 17.04
N VAL A 155 -8.66 2.06 17.02
CA VAL A 155 -9.42 0.94 17.60
C VAL A 155 -8.77 0.46 18.89
N ALA A 156 -9.58 0.21 19.92
CA ALA A 156 -9.15 -0.41 21.16
C ALA A 156 -9.44 -1.92 21.14
N TYR A 157 -8.42 -2.71 21.44
CA TYR A 157 -8.44 -4.16 21.58
C TYR A 157 -8.27 -4.50 23.05
N ARG A 158 -9.04 -5.46 23.54
CA ARG A 158 -9.11 -5.87 24.96
C ARG A 158 -8.50 -7.25 25.15
N ALA A 159 -8.31 -7.64 26.41
CA ALA A 159 -8.00 -9.02 26.74
C ALA A 159 -9.08 -9.95 26.15
N GLY A 160 -8.64 -11.05 25.54
CA GLY A 160 -9.50 -12.00 24.81
C GLY A 160 -9.67 -11.70 23.32
N ASP A 161 -9.30 -10.52 22.82
CA ASP A 161 -9.31 -10.23 21.37
C ASP A 161 -8.18 -10.96 20.63
N VAL A 162 -8.39 -11.27 19.35
CA VAL A 162 -7.49 -12.11 18.56
C VAL A 162 -6.25 -11.33 18.14
N ALA A 163 -5.09 -11.99 18.23
CA ALA A 163 -3.83 -11.55 17.68
C ALA A 163 -3.34 -12.55 16.62
N VAL A 164 -2.98 -12.06 15.43
CA VAL A 164 -2.51 -12.85 14.29
C VAL A 164 -1.11 -12.40 13.93
N PRO A 165 -0.07 -13.22 14.20
CA PRO A 165 1.31 -12.91 13.81
C PRO A 165 1.45 -12.86 12.29
N LEU A 166 2.15 -11.85 11.77
CA LEU A 166 2.43 -11.71 10.35
C LEU A 166 3.92 -11.95 10.10
N TYR A 167 4.22 -12.93 9.25
CA TYR A 167 5.58 -13.30 8.89
C TYR A 167 5.88 -12.94 7.44
N ASP A 168 7.13 -12.64 7.13
CA ASP A 168 7.61 -12.55 5.75
C ASP A 168 7.91 -13.95 5.15
N GLU A 169 8.39 -13.96 3.90
CA GLU A 169 8.74 -15.20 3.18
C GLU A 169 9.89 -15.97 3.84
N SER A 170 10.70 -15.31 4.68
CA SER A 170 11.78 -15.94 5.45
C SER A 170 11.30 -16.56 6.76
N GLY A 171 10.04 -16.34 7.15
CA GLY A 171 9.49 -16.75 8.44
C GLY A 171 9.80 -15.78 9.59
N THR A 172 10.29 -14.57 9.29
CA THR A 172 10.58 -13.55 10.29
C THR A 172 9.29 -12.80 10.66
N LEU A 173 9.04 -12.59 11.96
CA LEU A 173 7.87 -11.82 12.41
C LEU A 173 8.05 -10.34 12.05
N VAL A 174 7.20 -9.83 11.17
CA VAL A 174 7.27 -8.45 10.68
C VAL A 174 6.20 -7.54 11.29
N ASN A 175 5.05 -8.08 11.70
CA ASN A 175 3.98 -7.28 12.30
C ASN A 175 2.96 -8.19 13.04
N LEU A 176 1.92 -7.60 13.62
CA LEU A 176 0.82 -8.27 14.28
C LEU A 176 -0.51 -7.66 13.82
N GLN A 177 -1.45 -8.48 13.35
CA GLN A 177 -2.83 -8.05 13.09
C GLN A 177 -3.70 -8.35 14.31
N LEU A 178 -4.44 -7.35 14.78
CA LEU A 178 -5.40 -7.48 15.88
C LEU A 178 -6.82 -7.48 15.34
N ILE A 179 -7.68 -8.32 15.90
CA ILE A 179 -9.09 -8.44 15.52
C ILE A 179 -9.94 -8.45 16.79
N ASN A 180 -10.81 -7.45 16.93
CA ASN A 180 -11.66 -7.34 18.11
C ASN A 180 -12.91 -8.23 17.98
N ALA A 181 -13.64 -8.37 19.09
CA ALA A 181 -14.91 -9.09 19.13
C ALA A 181 -15.99 -8.56 18.17
N GLU A 182 -15.88 -7.37 17.57
CA GLU A 182 -16.81 -6.85 16.55
C GLU A 182 -16.35 -7.21 15.12
N GLY A 183 -15.10 -7.64 14.95
CA GLY A 183 -14.50 -7.96 13.66
C GLY A 183 -13.71 -6.80 13.03
N LEU A 184 -13.46 -5.72 13.78
CA LEU A 184 -12.58 -4.63 13.36
C LEU A 184 -11.12 -5.09 13.43
N LYS A 185 -10.42 -4.97 12.29
CA LYS A 185 -9.04 -5.45 12.12
C LYS A 185 -8.08 -4.29 11.89
N ARG A 186 -6.93 -4.29 12.57
CA ARG A 186 -5.84 -3.32 12.38
C ARG A 186 -4.50 -4.02 12.55
N THR A 187 -3.50 -3.58 11.80
CA THR A 187 -2.10 -3.92 12.04
C THR A 187 -1.47 -2.88 12.98
N LEU A 188 -0.29 -3.20 13.51
CA LEU A 188 0.52 -2.20 14.20
C LEU A 188 1.01 -1.17 13.19
N LYS A 189 1.03 0.10 13.61
CA LYS A 189 1.61 1.18 12.82
C LYS A 189 3.11 0.92 12.67
N GLY A 190 3.58 0.83 11.43
CA GLY A 190 4.94 0.52 11.03
C GLY A 190 5.14 0.76 9.56
#